data_AF-A0AAV9W7X3-F1
#
_entry.id   AF-A0AAV9W7X3-F1
#
_cell.length_a   1.000
_cell.length_b   1.000
_cell.length_c   1.000
_cell.angle_alpha   90.00
_cell.angle_beta   90.00
_cell.angle_gamma   90.00
#
_symmetry.space_group_name_H-M   'P 1'
#
loop_
_entity.id
_entity.type
_entity.pdbx_description
1 polymer ?
#
loop_
_entity_poly.entity_id
_entity_poly.type
_entity_poly.pdbx_seq_one_letter_code
_entity_poly.pdbx_strand_id
1 'polypeptide(L)'
;MPSYSLSIVVYGSGVDTRPGHGSHWGLAIERHGDDSGRGDLHHVICVVPERRWYGYDGRLDTQILSPSSEATLDSDKHKRDVVKTIAAEKAPTDGTKGCQDWVLECVCALEGEELIPSGTLALVESLRRTPASNIARVTGHNWEARAR
;
A
#
# COMPACT_ATOMS: atom_id res chain seq x y z
N MET A 1 14.55 -14.08 12.64
CA MET A 1 13.11 -14.06 12.30
C MET A 1 12.76 -12.63 11.96
N PRO A 2 11.90 -12.41 10.97
CA PRO A 2 11.55 -11.06 10.59
C PRO A 2 10.72 -10.37 11.66
N SER A 3 10.94 -9.06 11.79
CA SER A 3 10.34 -8.25 12.84
C SER A 3 9.03 -7.60 12.39
N TYR A 4 8.91 -7.29 11.10
CA TYR A 4 7.73 -6.64 10.52
C TYR A 4 7.40 -7.19 9.14
N SER A 5 6.16 -7.00 8.72
CA SER A 5 5.67 -7.23 7.36
C SER A 5 5.34 -5.89 6.72
N LEU A 6 5.68 -5.73 5.44
CA LEU A 6 5.23 -4.63 4.58
C LEU A 6 4.14 -5.18 3.66
N SER A 7 2.99 -4.52 3.70
CA SER A 7 1.77 -4.97 3.04
C SER A 7 1.20 -3.89 2.13
N ILE A 8 0.64 -4.26 0.97
CA ILE A 8 -0.18 -3.34 0.17
C ILE A 8 -1.62 -3.51 0.60
N VAL A 9 -2.21 -2.47 1.18
CA VAL A 9 -3.60 -2.49 1.63
C VAL A 9 -4.50 -1.88 0.56
N VAL A 10 -5.64 -2.52 0.31
CA VAL A 10 -6.56 -2.06 -0.71
C VAL A 10 -7.98 -1.92 -0.18
N TYR A 11 -8.52 -0.73 -0.35
CA TYR A 11 -9.81 -0.31 0.15
C TYR A 11 -10.78 -0.02 -1.00
N GLY A 12 -12.06 -0.26 -0.74
CA GLY A 12 -13.11 -0.04 -1.73
C GLY A 12 -13.17 -1.15 -2.79
N SER A 13 -14.32 -1.23 -3.45
CA SER A 13 -14.66 -2.36 -4.30
C SER A 13 -13.90 -2.39 -5.62
N GLY A 14 -13.42 -1.22 -6.10
CA GLY A 14 -12.71 -1.10 -7.38
C GLY A 14 -13.53 -1.51 -8.60
N VAL A 15 -14.86 -1.62 -8.47
CA VAL A 15 -15.79 -1.95 -9.57
C VAL A 15 -16.21 -0.72 -10.38
N ASP A 16 -15.94 0.48 -9.87
CA ASP A 16 -16.24 1.71 -10.56
C ASP A 16 -15.08 2.08 -11.49
N THR A 17 -15.31 1.89 -12.79
CA THR A 17 -14.33 2.07 -13.85
C THR A 17 -14.12 3.55 -14.24
N ARG A 18 -14.83 4.48 -13.58
CA ARG A 18 -14.63 5.91 -13.81
C ARG A 18 -13.22 6.34 -13.37
N PRO A 19 -12.57 7.27 -14.09
CA PRO A 19 -11.24 7.77 -13.72
C PRO A 19 -11.25 8.32 -12.28
N GLY A 20 -10.41 7.77 -11.40
CA GLY A 20 -10.33 8.15 -9.99
C GLY A 20 -11.22 7.34 -9.04
N HIS A 21 -11.96 6.34 -9.52
CA HIS A 21 -12.86 5.49 -8.71
C HIS A 21 -12.38 4.02 -8.55
N GLY A 22 -11.12 3.75 -8.91
CA GLY A 22 -10.47 2.47 -8.63
C GLY A 22 -10.35 2.21 -7.12
N SER A 23 -9.99 0.98 -6.75
CA SER A 23 -9.71 0.67 -5.35
C SER A 23 -8.57 1.55 -4.82
N HIS A 24 -8.72 2.05 -3.60
CA HIS A 24 -7.74 2.90 -2.94
C HIS A 24 -6.61 2.04 -2.40
N TRP A 25 -5.36 2.40 -2.70
CA TRP A 25 -4.18 1.63 -2.27
C TRP A 25 -3.39 2.41 -1.21
N GLY A 26 -2.77 1.66 -0.30
CA GLY A 26 -1.81 2.17 0.67
C GLY A 26 -0.78 1.10 1.03
N LEU A 27 0.19 1.48 1.85
CA LEU A 27 1.22 0.59 2.39
C LEU A 27 1.04 0.49 3.90
N ALA A 28 1.01 -0.73 4.44
CA ALA A 28 0.93 -0.97 5.87
C ALA A 28 2.18 -1.69 6.37
N ILE A 29 2.67 -1.30 7.54
CA ILE A 29 3.76 -1.99 8.23
C ILE A 29 3.24 -2.54 9.54
N GLU A 30 3.21 -3.86 9.66
CA GLU A 30 2.68 -4.58 10.81
C GLU A 30 3.79 -5.37 11.49
N ARG A 31 3.70 -5.55 12.81
CA ARG A 31 4.67 -6.37 13.54
C ARG A 31 4.36 -7.85 13.33
N HIS A 32 5.38 -8.65 13.02
CA HIS A 32 5.19 -10.09 12.87
C HIS A 32 4.70 -10.72 14.17
N GLY A 33 3.64 -11.54 14.07
CA GLY A 33 3.03 -12.24 15.20
C GLY A 33 2.11 -11.37 16.06
N ASP A 34 1.80 -10.15 15.63
CA ASP A 34 0.80 -9.30 16.28
C ASP A 34 -0.59 -9.54 15.66
N ASP A 35 -1.44 -10.28 16.36
CA ASP A 35 -2.79 -10.62 15.92
C ASP A 35 -3.82 -9.50 16.14
N SER A 36 -3.39 -8.34 16.67
CA SER A 36 -4.26 -7.18 16.85
C SER A 36 -4.78 -6.60 15.51
N GLY A 37 -4.09 -6.90 14.40
CA GLY A 37 -4.35 -6.32 13.09
C GLY A 37 -4.11 -4.82 13.09
N ARG A 38 -3.16 -4.33 13.89
CA ARG A 38 -2.77 -2.92 13.96
C ARG A 38 -1.39 -2.74 13.35
N GLY A 39 -1.19 -1.59 12.71
CA GLY A 39 0.07 -1.26 12.06
C GLY A 39 0.16 0.21 11.68
N ASP A 40 1.28 0.57 11.09
CA ASP A 40 1.51 1.90 10.54
C ASP A 40 1.01 1.94 9.09
N LEU A 41 0.02 2.77 8.79
CA LEU A 41 -0.55 2.95 7.46
C LEU A 41 0.02 4.21 6.81
N HIS A 42 0.50 4.05 5.57
CA HIS A 42 1.05 5.09 4.73
C HIS A 42 0.27 5.10 3.41
N HIS A 43 -0.49 6.16 3.17
CA HIS A 43 -1.27 6.30 1.93
C HIS A 43 -1.39 7.76 1.50
N VAL A 44 -2.02 7.98 0.34
CA VAL A 44 -2.37 9.32 -0.13
C VAL A 44 -3.88 9.47 -0.25
N ILE A 45 -4.44 10.52 0.34
CA ILE A 45 -5.88 10.81 0.29
C ILE A 45 -6.15 11.94 -0.69
N CYS A 46 -7.29 11.89 -1.39
CA CYS A 46 -7.69 12.98 -2.28
C CYS A 46 -8.09 14.21 -1.45
N VAL A 47 -7.31 15.28 -1.55
CA VAL A 47 -7.49 16.53 -0.80
C VAL A 47 -8.18 17.62 -1.62
N VAL A 48 -8.06 17.57 -2.96
CA VAL A 48 -8.80 18.46 -3.87
C VAL A 48 -9.43 17.61 -4.97
N PRO A 49 -10.68 17.12 -4.78
CA PRO A 49 -11.35 16.21 -5.71
C PRO A 49 -11.48 16.75 -7.14
N GLU A 50 -11.78 18.03 -7.29
CA GLU A 50 -11.99 18.68 -8.59
C GLU A 50 -10.72 18.69 -9.45
N ARG A 51 -9.56 18.67 -8.78
CA ARG A 51 -8.24 18.67 -9.42
C ARG A 51 -7.54 17.32 -9.32
N ARG A 52 -8.15 16.35 -8.64
CA ARG A 52 -7.54 15.07 -8.25
C ARG A 52 -6.14 15.26 -7.65
N TRP A 53 -6.05 16.18 -6.69
CA TRP A 53 -4.82 16.33 -5.92
C TRP A 53 -4.89 15.48 -4.67
N TYR A 54 -3.77 14.85 -4.36
CA TYR A 54 -3.62 13.96 -3.25
C TYR A 54 -2.62 14.53 -2.24
N GLY A 55 -2.83 14.21 -0.97
CA GLY A 55 -1.93 14.53 0.12
C GLY A 55 -1.53 13.26 0.86
N TYR A 56 -0.27 13.18 1.28
CA TYR A 56 0.21 12.09 2.12
C TYR A 56 -0.46 12.13 3.50
N ASP A 57 -0.92 10.97 3.97
CA ASP A 57 -1.55 10.77 5.27
C ASP A 57 -0.94 9.52 5.93
N GLY A 58 -0.02 9.76 6.87
CA GLY A 58 0.61 8.70 7.66
C GLY A 58 -0.13 8.50 8.98
N ARG A 59 -0.58 7.27 9.26
CA ARG A 59 -1.30 6.93 10.50
C ARG A 59 -0.55 5.84 11.24
N LEU A 60 -0.16 6.14 12.47
CA LEU A 60 0.52 5.18 13.35
C LEU A 60 -0.51 4.38 14.13
N ASP A 61 -0.19 3.11 14.40
CA ASP A 61 -1.01 2.21 15.23
C ASP A 61 -2.51 2.22 14.82
N THR A 62 -2.79 2.13 13.53
CA THR A 62 -4.16 2.09 13.02
C THR A 62 -4.60 0.65 12.77
N GLN A 63 -5.90 0.39 12.91
CA GLN A 63 -6.46 -0.90 12.51
C GLN A 63 -6.29 -1.09 11.00
N ILE A 64 -5.59 -2.14 10.62
CA ILE A 64 -5.45 -2.61 9.24
C ILE A 64 -6.53 -3.68 9.01
N LEU A 65 -7.45 -3.38 8.09
CA LEU A 65 -8.64 -4.21 7.84
C LEU A 65 -8.45 -5.18 6.66
N SER A 66 -7.31 -5.10 5.98
CA SER A 66 -6.96 -5.88 4.79
C SER A 66 -5.52 -6.37 4.94
N PRO A 67 -5.29 -7.67 5.18
CA PRO A 67 -3.94 -8.21 5.21
C PRO A 67 -3.44 -8.55 3.79
N SER A 68 -2.21 -8.15 3.46
CA SER A 68 -1.51 -8.69 2.28
C SER A 68 -0.06 -8.26 2.30
N SER A 69 0.81 -9.14 2.75
CA SER A 69 2.25 -8.91 2.81
C SER A 69 2.90 -9.11 1.45
N GLU A 70 3.66 -8.12 1.00
CA GLU A 70 4.52 -8.19 -0.20
C GLU A 70 6.00 -8.34 0.18
N ALA A 71 6.38 -7.86 1.37
CA ALA A 71 7.77 -7.95 1.83
C ALA A 71 7.90 -8.13 3.34
N THR A 72 9.08 -8.58 3.73
CA THR A 72 9.44 -8.92 5.10
C THR A 72 10.56 -8.01 5.55
N LEU A 73 10.42 -7.37 6.71
CA LEU A 73 11.42 -6.43 7.25
C LEU A 73 12.08 -6.98 8.52
N ASP A 74 13.39 -7.17 8.44
CA ASP A 74 14.12 -7.95 9.46
C ASP A 74 14.48 -7.19 10.73
N SER A 75 14.45 -5.85 10.73
CA SER A 75 14.87 -5.03 11.88
C SER A 75 14.14 -3.70 11.97
N ASP A 76 14.22 -3.05 13.14
CA ASP A 76 13.73 -1.69 13.32
C ASP A 76 14.45 -0.68 12.42
N LYS A 77 15.74 -0.92 12.12
CA LYS A 77 16.48 -0.09 11.16
C LYS A 77 15.87 -0.22 9.77
N HIS A 78 15.67 -1.46 9.32
CA HIS A 78 15.05 -1.73 8.02
C HIS A 78 13.66 -1.09 7.93
N LYS A 79 12.82 -1.25 8.96
CA LYS A 79 11.53 -0.55 9.06
C LYS A 79 11.68 0.97 8.90
N ARG A 80 12.60 1.59 9.64
CA ARG A 80 12.81 3.05 9.58
C ARG A 80 13.26 3.51 8.21
N ASP A 81 14.14 2.76 7.55
CA ASP A 81 14.62 3.07 6.20
C ASP A 81 13.44 3.00 5.21
N VAL A 82 12.63 1.95 5.25
CA VAL A 82 11.39 1.83 4.45
C VAL A 82 10.43 2.99 4.68
N VAL A 83 10.12 3.33 5.94
CA VAL A 83 9.22 4.44 6.29
C VAL A 83 9.76 5.77 5.77
N LYS A 84 11.07 5.98 5.86
CA LYS A 84 11.72 7.20 5.37
C LYS A 84 11.58 7.32 3.86
N THR A 85 11.79 6.24 3.12
CA THR A 85 11.65 6.21 1.65
C THR A 85 10.20 6.48 1.26
N ILE A 86 9.22 5.79 1.87
CA ILE A 86 7.79 6.03 1.61
C ILE A 86 7.37 7.48 1.90
N ALA A 87 7.80 8.03 3.05
CA ALA A 87 7.43 9.39 3.44
C ALA A 87 8.10 10.48 2.59
N ALA A 88 9.18 10.15 1.89
CA ALA A 88 9.84 11.06 0.95
C ALA A 88 9.12 11.12 -0.41
N GLU A 89 8.30 10.12 -0.73
CA GLU A 89 7.59 10.07 -2.00
C GLU A 89 6.51 11.13 -2.12
N LYS A 90 6.59 11.91 -3.21
CA LYS A 90 5.71 13.06 -3.41
C LYS A 90 4.29 12.59 -3.71
N ALA A 91 3.32 13.08 -2.94
CA ALA A 91 1.91 12.86 -3.22
C ALA A 91 1.53 13.44 -4.61
N PRO A 92 0.72 12.72 -5.42
CA PRO A 92 0.30 13.18 -6.74
C PRO A 92 -0.51 14.48 -6.70
N THR A 93 -0.08 15.49 -7.46
CA THR A 93 -0.80 16.77 -7.60
C THR A 93 -0.94 17.21 -9.05
N ASP A 94 -0.75 16.30 -10.00
CA ASP A 94 -0.79 16.58 -11.45
C ASP A 94 -2.18 16.32 -12.06
N GLY A 95 -3.10 15.72 -11.30
CA GLY A 95 -4.45 15.37 -11.73
C GLY A 95 -4.52 14.11 -12.63
N THR A 96 -3.38 13.48 -12.91
CA THR A 96 -3.29 12.29 -13.76
C THR A 96 -2.99 11.03 -12.96
N LYS A 97 -2.11 11.12 -11.97
CA LYS A 97 -1.74 10.02 -11.06
C LYS A 97 -2.68 9.95 -9.86
N GLY A 98 -2.94 8.74 -9.38
CA GLY A 98 -3.74 8.48 -8.18
C GLY A 98 -2.99 7.72 -7.09
N CYS A 99 -3.73 7.18 -6.12
CA CYS A 99 -3.15 6.41 -5.00
C CYS A 99 -2.43 5.13 -5.44
N GLN A 100 -2.95 4.43 -6.47
CA GLN A 100 -2.30 3.23 -7.02
C GLN A 100 -0.94 3.58 -7.64
N ASP A 101 -0.88 4.69 -8.38
CA ASP A 101 0.38 5.14 -9.00
C ASP A 101 1.37 5.57 -7.91
N TRP A 102 0.93 6.28 -6.86
CA TRP A 102 1.81 6.63 -5.74
C TRP A 102 2.39 5.39 -5.02
N VAL A 103 1.59 4.34 -4.81
CA VAL A 103 2.10 3.08 -4.24
C VAL A 103 3.14 2.44 -5.16
N LEU A 104 2.95 2.47 -6.48
CA LEU A 104 3.94 1.94 -7.43
C LEU A 104 5.25 2.73 -7.41
N GLU A 105 5.19 4.06 -7.31
CA GLU A 105 6.41 4.88 -7.17
C GLU A 105 7.14 4.54 -5.86
N CYS A 106 6.41 4.35 -4.74
CA CYS A 106 7.01 3.89 -3.48
C CYS A 106 7.68 2.52 -3.63
N VAL A 107 7.00 1.54 -4.24
CA VAL A 107 7.57 0.20 -4.47
C VAL A 107 8.80 0.27 -5.38
N CYS A 108 8.77 1.11 -6.41
CA CYS A 108 9.92 1.35 -7.28
C CYS A 108 11.12 1.91 -6.51
N ALA A 109 10.91 2.91 -5.65
CA ALA A 109 11.95 3.50 -4.82
C ALA A 109 12.52 2.48 -3.82
N LEU A 110 11.65 1.73 -3.13
CA LEU A 110 12.06 0.69 -2.18
C LEU A 110 12.85 -0.43 -2.85
N GLU A 111 12.45 -0.87 -4.04
CA GLU A 111 13.18 -1.89 -4.80
C GLU A 111 14.54 -1.36 -5.29
N GLY A 112 14.58 -0.11 -5.77
CA GLY A 112 15.82 0.55 -6.21
C GLY A 112 16.82 0.79 -5.08
N GLU A 113 16.36 0.93 -3.85
CA GLU A 113 17.19 1.03 -2.64
C GLU A 113 17.49 -0.34 -1.99
N GLU A 114 17.09 -1.45 -2.63
CA GLU A 114 17.24 -2.82 -2.12
C GLU A 114 16.59 -3.06 -0.74
N LEU A 115 15.55 -2.28 -0.41
CA LEU A 115 14.77 -2.41 0.83
C LEU A 115 13.64 -3.45 0.69
N ILE A 116 13.32 -3.85 -0.52
CA ILE A 116 12.41 -4.97 -0.80
C ILE A 116 13.00 -5.85 -1.90
N PRO A 117 12.55 -7.12 -2.02
CA PRO A 117 13.06 -8.03 -3.05
C PRO A 117 12.87 -7.49 -4.47
N SER A 118 13.82 -7.78 -5.36
CA SER A 118 13.65 -7.45 -6.78
C SER A 118 12.51 -8.23 -7.42
N GLY A 119 11.80 -7.59 -8.37
CA GLY A 119 10.60 -8.10 -9.02
C GLY A 119 9.30 -7.75 -8.31
N THR A 120 9.36 -7.10 -7.13
CA THR A 120 8.16 -6.68 -6.39
C THR A 120 7.38 -5.64 -7.19
N LEU A 121 8.04 -4.66 -7.82
CA LEU A 121 7.37 -3.67 -8.66
C LEU A 121 6.60 -4.32 -9.80
N ALA A 122 7.21 -5.26 -10.52
CA ALA A 122 6.59 -5.94 -11.65
C ALA A 122 5.36 -6.75 -11.20
N LEU A 123 5.43 -7.40 -10.03
CA LEU A 123 4.31 -8.11 -9.44
C LEU A 123 3.16 -7.15 -9.10
N VAL A 124 3.45 -6.08 -8.36
CA VAL A 124 2.45 -5.10 -7.91
C VAL A 124 1.82 -4.36 -9.09
N GLU A 125 2.60 -4.00 -10.11
CA GLU A 125 2.11 -3.35 -11.32
C GLU A 125 1.10 -4.25 -12.07
N SER A 126 1.32 -5.56 -12.08
CA SER A 126 0.39 -6.52 -12.69
C SER A 126 -1.00 -6.54 -12.02
N LEU A 127 -1.08 -6.11 -10.76
CA LEU A 127 -2.33 -6.02 -9.99
C LEU A 127 -3.06 -4.70 -10.21
N ARG A 128 -2.42 -3.70 -10.82
CA ARG A 128 -3.02 -2.37 -11.02
C ARG A 128 -4.30 -2.47 -11.85
N ARG A 129 -5.32 -1.67 -11.49
CA ARG A 129 -6.66 -1.65 -12.13
C ARG A 129 -7.44 -2.98 -12.05
N THR A 130 -6.94 -3.96 -11.31
CA THR A 130 -7.69 -5.17 -11.00
C THR A 130 -8.64 -4.87 -9.83
N PRO A 131 -9.93 -5.24 -9.90
CA PRO A 131 -10.85 -5.06 -8.78
C PRO A 131 -10.32 -5.75 -7.51
N ALA A 132 -10.60 -5.19 -6.34
CA ALA A 132 -10.10 -5.74 -5.07
C ALA A 132 -10.46 -7.22 -4.89
N SER A 133 -11.64 -7.63 -5.34
CA SER A 133 -12.09 -9.04 -5.33
C SER A 133 -11.26 -9.97 -6.23
N ASN A 134 -10.72 -9.45 -7.33
CA ASN A 134 -9.84 -10.22 -8.21
C ASN A 134 -8.41 -10.25 -7.69
N ILE A 135 -7.94 -9.17 -7.05
CA ILE A 135 -6.64 -9.19 -6.38
C ILE A 135 -6.66 -10.24 -5.27
N ALA A 136 -7.72 -10.26 -4.45
CA ALA A 136 -7.97 -11.32 -3.45
C ALA A 136 -7.85 -12.73 -4.00
N ARG A 137 -8.45 -12.97 -5.16
CA ARG A 137 -8.43 -14.29 -5.79
C ARG A 137 -7.03 -14.69 -6.28
N VAL A 138 -6.20 -13.73 -6.69
CA VAL A 138 -4.85 -13.95 -7.21
C VAL A 138 -3.83 -14.10 -6.08
N THR A 139 -4.00 -13.36 -4.98
CA THR A 139 -3.08 -13.35 -3.84
C THR A 139 -3.52 -14.26 -2.67
N GLY A 140 -4.71 -14.86 -2.74
CA GLY A 140 -5.28 -15.78 -1.74
C GLY A 140 -6.19 -15.12 -0.71
N HIS A 141 -6.62 -15.90 0.31
CA HIS A 141 -7.57 -15.50 1.38
C HIS A 141 -7.19 -14.25 2.21
N ASN A 142 -6.04 -13.63 1.94
CA ASN A 142 -5.54 -12.49 2.67
C ASN A 142 -6.35 -11.20 2.37
N TRP A 143 -6.96 -11.06 1.21
CA TRP A 143 -7.47 -9.73 0.79
C TRP A 143 -8.97 -9.49 1.03
N GLU A 144 -9.75 -10.54 1.29
CA GLU A 144 -11.17 -10.33 1.63
C GLU A 144 -11.22 -9.66 2.99
N ALA A 145 -11.79 -8.44 3.02
CA ALA A 145 -11.98 -7.65 4.22
C ALA A 145 -12.41 -8.56 5.38
N ARG A 146 -11.77 -8.41 6.56
CA ARG A 146 -12.35 -8.96 7.79
C ARG A 146 -13.76 -8.35 7.89
N ALA A 147 -14.77 -9.14 7.54
CA ALA A 147 -16.15 -8.76 7.74
C ALA A 147 -16.30 -8.41 9.22
N ARG A 148 -16.91 -7.25 9.48
CA ARG A 148 -17.28 -6.83 10.84
C ARG A 148 -18.17 -7.88 11.49
#